data_AF-A0A973J965-F1
#
_entry.id   AF-A0A973J965-F1
#
_cell.length_a   1.000
_cell.length_b   1.000
_cell.length_c   1.000
_cell.angle_alpha   90.00
_cell.angle_beta   90.00
_cell.angle_gamma   90.00
#
_symmetry.space_group_name_H-M   'P 1'
#
loop_
_entity.id
_entity.type
_entity.pdbx_description
1 polymer ?
#
loop_
_entity_poly.entity_id
_entity_poly.type
_entity_poly.pdbx_seq_one_letter_code
_entity_poly.pdbx_strand_id
1 'polypeptide(L)'
;MLRATPFIVSVRVVHSGPLPSLAALQSLIAPSPFIAADQREQLASAAQEVGLDPALSQAESDLSGMMEGLYIKVEADGAVGARYKYVRRNFLQTVLDSGSHWMDRPLLPNRLRSGVNLW
;
A
#
# COMPACT_ATOMS: atom_id res chain seq x y z
N MET A 1 -19.03 -13.28 -16.44
CA MET A 1 -18.33 -14.14 -15.46
C MET A 1 -18.36 -13.55 -14.04
N LEU A 2 -18.02 -12.28 -13.80
CA LEU A 2 -17.99 -11.69 -12.44
C LEU A 2 -19.37 -11.46 -11.77
N ARG A 3 -20.48 -11.48 -12.51
CA ARG A 3 -21.83 -11.28 -11.94
C ARG A 3 -22.22 -12.34 -10.90
N ALA A 4 -21.67 -13.55 -10.99
CA ALA A 4 -21.92 -14.64 -10.03
C ALA A 4 -21.05 -14.56 -8.77
N THR A 5 -20.11 -13.61 -8.70
CA THR A 5 -19.14 -13.47 -7.61
C THR A 5 -19.12 -12.01 -7.11
N PRO A 6 -20.19 -11.53 -6.46
CA PRO A 6 -20.33 -10.12 -6.05
C PRO A 6 -19.30 -9.70 -4.99
N PHE A 7 -18.68 -10.67 -4.30
CA PHE A 7 -17.58 -10.46 -3.36
C PHE A 7 -16.25 -10.11 -4.04
N ILE A 8 -16.11 -10.33 -5.35
CA ILE A 8 -14.94 -9.90 -6.12
C ILE A 8 -15.16 -8.45 -6.55
N VAL A 9 -14.56 -7.54 -5.80
CA VAL A 9 -14.57 -6.10 -6.12
C VAL A 9 -13.25 -5.68 -6.75
N SER A 10 -13.32 -4.74 -7.70
CA SER A 10 -12.10 -4.13 -8.22
C SER A 10 -11.44 -3.28 -7.14
N VAL A 11 -10.11 -3.34 -7.09
CA VAL A 11 -9.33 -2.37 -6.32
C VAL A 11 -9.60 -0.94 -6.82
N ARG A 12 -9.36 0.05 -5.97
CA ARG A 12 -9.54 1.46 -6.34
C ARG A 12 -8.67 1.82 -7.56
N VAL A 13 -9.32 2.27 -8.62
CA VAL A 13 -8.65 2.84 -9.80
C VAL A 13 -8.50 4.35 -9.59
N VAL A 14 -7.25 4.84 -9.61
CA VAL A 14 -6.96 6.28 -9.44
C VAL A 14 -6.96 7.06 -10.75
N HIS A 15 -6.73 6.37 -11.87
CA HIS A 15 -6.76 6.94 -13.21
C HIS A 15 -6.97 5.83 -14.26
N SER A 16 -7.65 6.16 -15.36
CA SER A 16 -7.78 5.32 -16.54
C SER A 16 -7.58 6.17 -17.79
N GLY A 17 -6.84 5.65 -18.75
CA GLY A 17 -6.45 6.37 -19.97
C GLY A 17 -4.97 6.72 -20.04
N PRO A 18 -4.54 7.35 -21.15
CA PRO A 18 -3.16 7.77 -21.33
C PRO A 18 -2.83 8.99 -20.46
N LEU A 19 -1.59 9.04 -20.00
CA LEU A 19 -1.03 10.20 -19.30
C LEU A 19 -0.02 10.92 -20.20
N PRO A 20 0.03 12.26 -20.18
CA PRO A 20 0.85 13.03 -21.10
C PRO A 20 2.34 13.04 -20.72
N SER A 21 2.70 12.63 -19.49
CA SER A 21 4.07 12.67 -19.00
C SER A 21 4.27 11.80 -17.76
N LEU A 22 5.54 11.53 -17.42
CA LEU A 22 5.92 10.91 -16.15
C LEU A 22 5.50 11.78 -14.95
N ALA A 23 5.56 13.11 -15.06
CA ALA A 23 5.13 14.01 -14.00
C ALA A 23 3.63 13.87 -13.72
N ALA A 24 2.81 13.70 -14.76
CA ALA A 24 1.38 13.44 -14.61
C ALA A 24 1.10 12.06 -14.00
N LEU A 25 1.96 11.06 -14.22
CA LEU A 25 1.88 9.78 -13.50
C LEU A 25 2.21 9.97 -12.02
N GLN A 26 3.32 10.67 -11.72
CA GLN A 26 3.78 10.90 -10.35
C GLN A 26 2.79 11.71 -9.53
N SER A 27 2.05 12.65 -10.14
CA SER A 27 1.05 13.46 -9.44
C SER A 27 -0.17 12.67 -8.97
N LEU A 28 -0.36 11.43 -9.44
CA LEU A 28 -1.38 10.52 -8.91
C LEU A 28 -1.02 9.94 -7.53
N ILE A 29 0.24 10.07 -7.10
CA ILE A 29 0.69 9.65 -5.77
C ILE A 29 0.23 10.70 -4.76
N ALA A 30 -0.74 10.31 -3.94
CA ALA A 30 -1.41 11.17 -2.96
C ALA A 30 -1.43 10.47 -1.58
N PRO A 31 -2.00 11.10 -0.53
CA PRO A 31 -2.32 10.39 0.70
C PRO A 31 -3.10 9.11 0.42
N SER A 32 -2.67 8.01 1.03
CA SER A 32 -3.24 6.70 0.77
C SER A 32 -4.66 6.61 1.34
N PRO A 33 -5.66 6.15 0.56
CA PRO A 33 -7.01 5.93 1.04
C PRO A 33 -7.12 4.68 1.96
N PHE A 34 -6.01 3.94 2.11
CA PHE A 34 -5.94 2.69 2.88
C PHE A 34 -5.12 2.83 4.16
N ILE A 35 -4.52 3.99 4.42
CA ILE A 35 -3.76 4.26 5.64
C ILE A 35 -4.61 5.17 6.53
N ALA A 36 -4.77 4.79 7.80
CA ALA A 36 -5.50 5.58 8.79
C ALA A 36 -4.67 6.79 9.26
N ALA A 37 -5.34 7.85 9.68
CA ALA A 37 -4.66 9.06 10.18
C ALA A 37 -3.86 8.78 11.47
N ASP A 38 -4.36 7.89 12.31
CA ASP A 38 -3.80 7.40 13.57
C ASP A 38 -2.94 6.13 13.39
N GLN A 39 -2.33 5.94 12.20
CA GLN A 39 -1.51 4.77 11.90
C GLN A 39 -0.35 4.54 12.89
N ARG A 40 0.19 5.62 13.49
CA ARG A 40 1.33 5.53 14.41
C ARG A 40 0.91 4.85 15.71
N GLU A 41 -0.22 5.27 16.24
CA GLU A 41 -0.84 4.73 17.44
C GLU A 41 -1.30 3.29 17.20
N GLN A 42 -1.93 3.03 16.05
CA GLN A 42 -2.38 1.69 15.70
C GLN A 42 -1.22 0.72 15.52
N LEU A 43 -0.13 1.12 14.86
CA LEU A 43 1.06 0.29 14.70
C LEU A 43 1.73 0.02 16.05
N ALA A 44 1.83 1.03 16.91
CA ALA A 44 2.41 0.85 18.25
C ALA A 44 1.58 -0.13 19.10
N SER A 45 0.26 0.03 19.13
CA SER A 45 -0.64 -0.91 19.83
C SER A 45 -0.50 -2.33 19.29
N ALA A 46 -0.51 -2.48 17.95
CA ALA A 46 -0.37 -3.79 17.32
C ALA A 46 0.96 -4.46 17.64
N ALA A 47 2.06 -3.72 17.65
CA ALA A 47 3.37 -4.23 18.05
C ALA A 47 3.38 -4.70 19.51
N GLN A 48 2.82 -3.91 20.43
CA GLN A 48 2.75 -4.27 21.85
C GLN A 48 1.94 -5.56 22.08
N GLU A 49 0.80 -5.71 21.40
CA GLU A 49 -0.09 -6.88 21.52
C GLU A 49 0.62 -8.20 21.18
N VAL A 50 1.61 -8.18 20.28
CA VAL A 50 2.38 -9.36 19.88
C VAL A 50 3.79 -9.41 20.51
N GLY A 51 4.09 -8.53 21.46
CA GLY A 51 5.37 -8.50 22.18
C GLY A 51 6.55 -7.95 21.39
N LEU A 52 6.30 -7.13 20.36
CA LEU A 52 7.32 -6.43 19.59
C LEU A 52 7.60 -5.05 20.16
N ASP A 53 8.82 -4.53 19.93
CA ASP A 53 9.18 -3.16 20.29
C ASP A 53 8.43 -2.16 19.38
N PRO A 54 7.57 -1.30 19.93
CA PRO A 54 6.80 -0.33 19.15
C PRO A 54 7.69 0.73 18.49
N ALA A 55 8.76 1.16 19.16
CA ALA A 55 9.65 2.17 18.64
C ALA A 55 10.44 1.64 17.43
N LEU A 56 10.93 0.40 17.54
CA LEU A 56 11.57 -0.29 16.42
C LEU A 56 10.60 -0.48 15.25
N SER A 57 9.39 -0.99 15.53
CA SER A 57 8.35 -1.21 14.51
C SER A 57 8.01 0.07 13.74
N GLN A 58 7.95 1.21 14.44
CA GLN A 58 7.73 2.51 13.81
C GLN A 58 8.94 2.99 13.00
N ALA A 59 10.16 2.78 13.49
CA ALA A 59 11.38 3.17 12.79
C ALA A 59 11.60 2.37 11.49
N GLU A 60 11.14 1.12 11.46
CA GLU A 60 11.23 0.23 10.29
C GLU A 60 10.08 0.41 9.28
N SER A 61 9.14 1.34 9.54
CA SER A 61 7.93 1.55 8.75
C SER A 61 7.87 2.95 8.13
N ASP A 62 7.34 3.05 6.91
CA ASP A 62 6.99 4.33 6.31
C ASP A 62 5.66 4.85 6.87
N LEU A 63 5.76 5.84 7.76
CA LEU A 63 4.61 6.45 8.45
C LEU A 63 4.24 7.81 7.85
N SER A 64 4.54 8.03 6.57
CA SER A 64 4.17 9.27 5.85
C SER A 64 2.67 9.36 5.54
N GLY A 65 1.98 8.22 5.48
CA GLY A 65 0.58 8.13 5.06
C GLY A 65 0.37 8.34 3.56
N MET A 66 1.44 8.50 2.78
CA MET A 66 1.39 8.60 1.33
C MET A 66 1.32 7.21 0.70
N MET A 67 0.71 7.10 -0.48
CA MET A 67 0.85 5.88 -1.29
C MET A 67 2.34 5.58 -1.54
N GLU A 68 2.75 4.32 -1.40
CA GLU A 68 4.13 3.89 -1.71
C GLU A 68 4.46 4.01 -3.20
N GLY A 69 3.42 3.95 -4.05
CA GLY A 69 3.59 3.89 -5.49
C GLY A 69 2.29 3.61 -6.23
N LEU A 70 2.43 3.28 -7.51
CA LEU A 70 1.32 2.97 -8.42
C LEU A 70 1.52 1.59 -9.02
N TYR A 71 0.44 0.81 -9.03
CA TYR A 71 0.34 -0.39 -9.84
C TYR A 71 -0.37 -0.05 -11.15
N ILE A 72 0.26 -0.35 -12.28
CA ILE A 72 -0.20 0.06 -13.60
C ILE A 72 -0.45 -1.19 -14.43
N LYS A 73 -1.62 -1.26 -15.05
CA LYS A 73 -1.96 -2.29 -16.03
C LYS A 73 -2.10 -1.66 -17.41
N VAL A 74 -1.57 -2.33 -18.42
CA VAL A 74 -1.90 -2.05 -19.82
C VAL A 74 -2.87 -3.14 -20.25
N GLU A 75 -4.07 -2.73 -20.63
CA GLU A 75 -5.16 -3.63 -21.01
C GLU A 75 -5.56 -3.36 -22.46
N ALA A 76 -5.74 -4.42 -23.23
CA ALA A 76 -6.20 -4.38 -24.62
C ALA A 76 -7.10 -5.60 -24.85
N ASP A 77 -8.20 -5.42 -25.59
CA ASP A 77 -9.13 -6.50 -25.95
C ASP A 77 -9.64 -7.34 -24.76
N GLY A 78 -9.83 -6.70 -23.60
CA GLY A 78 -10.28 -7.36 -22.37
C GLY A 78 -9.22 -8.20 -21.66
N ALA A 79 -7.96 -8.14 -22.08
CA ALA A 79 -6.83 -8.84 -21.46
C ALA A 79 -5.76 -7.86 -20.94
N VAL A 80 -5.05 -8.28 -19.87
CA VAL A 80 -3.90 -7.51 -19.34
C VAL A 80 -2.65 -7.90 -20.11
N GLY A 81 -2.18 -7.02 -21.00
CA GLY A 81 -0.96 -7.23 -21.79
C GLY A 81 0.32 -6.95 -21.03
N ALA A 82 0.32 -5.96 -20.11
CA ALA A 82 1.50 -5.63 -19.31
C ALA A 82 1.14 -5.12 -17.90
N ARG A 83 2.10 -5.23 -16.99
CA ARG A 83 2.01 -4.78 -15.59
C ARG A 83 3.29 -4.06 -15.19
N TYR A 84 3.14 -2.91 -14.56
CA TYR A 84 4.26 -2.12 -14.04
C TYR A 84 4.00 -1.72 -12.60
N LYS A 85 5.09 -1.44 -11.88
CA LYS A 85 5.06 -0.78 -10.58
C LYS A 85 5.93 0.45 -10.66
N TYR A 86 5.35 1.61 -10.34
CA TYR A 86 6.11 2.81 -10.05
C TYR A 86 6.21 2.94 -8.53
N VAL A 87 7.41 3.05 -7.98
CA VAL A 87 7.64 3.19 -6.53
C VAL A 87 8.21 4.57 -6.25
N ARG A 88 7.64 5.31 -5.28
CA ARG A 88 8.11 6.66 -4.97
C ARG A 88 9.50 6.60 -4.31
N ARG A 89 10.36 7.54 -4.66
CA ARG A 89 11.77 7.57 -4.20
C ARG A 89 11.91 7.54 -2.67
N ASN A 90 11.13 8.36 -1.96
CA ASN A 90 11.23 8.45 -0.51
C ASN A 90 10.84 7.13 0.20
N PHE A 91 9.97 6.31 -0.39
CA PHE A 91 9.66 4.99 0.15
C PHE A 91 10.84 4.03 0.00
N LEU A 92 11.49 4.02 -1.17
CA LEU A 92 12.72 3.24 -1.38
C LEU A 92 13.80 3.64 -0.37
N GLN A 93 13.94 4.93 -0.10
CA GLN A 93 14.88 5.43 0.89
C GLN A 93 14.57 4.88 2.29
N THR A 94 13.31 4.93 2.74
CA THR A 94 12.89 4.34 4.02
C THR A 94 13.21 2.85 4.10
N VAL A 95 12.95 2.09 3.04
CA VAL A 95 13.28 0.66 2.98
C VAL A 95 14.79 0.43 3.11
N LEU A 96 15.62 1.24 2.45
CA LEU A 96 17.08 1.11 2.53
C LEU A 96 17.63 1.55 3.90
N ASP A 97 17.08 2.60 4.50
CA ASP A 97 17.57 3.18 5.76
C ASP A 97 17.18 2.35 6.99
N SER A 98 16.15 1.52 6.89
CA SER A 98 15.66 0.69 8.00
C SER A 98 16.65 -0.36 8.53
N GLY A 99 17.79 -0.57 7.86
CA GLY A 99 18.95 -1.29 8.41
C GLY A 99 18.81 -2.82 8.55
N SER A 100 17.62 -3.38 8.33
CA SER A 100 17.34 -4.81 8.34
C SER A 100 16.64 -5.24 7.04
N HIS A 101 16.75 -6.51 6.63
CA HIS A 101 15.96 -7.01 5.49
C HIS A 101 14.54 -7.34 5.97
N TRP A 102 13.52 -6.97 5.19
CA TRP A 102 12.12 -7.13 5.61
C TRP A 102 11.72 -8.58 5.91
N MET A 103 12.36 -9.57 5.27
CA MET A 103 12.09 -10.99 5.52
C MET A 103 12.55 -11.47 6.90
N ASP A 104 13.49 -10.76 7.52
CA ASP A 104 14.02 -11.11 8.85
C ASP A 104 13.22 -10.44 9.98
N ARG A 105 12.24 -9.59 9.61
CA ARG A 105 11.41 -8.86 10.56
C ARG A 105 10.19 -9.69 10.97
N PRO A 106 9.75 -9.60 12.23
CA PRO A 106 8.48 -10.14 12.66
C PRO A 106 7.31 -9.58 11.84
N LEU A 107 6.37 -10.44 11.47
CA LEU A 107 5.20 -10.06 10.67
C LEU A 107 4.10 -9.49 11.57
N LEU A 108 3.66 -8.27 11.27
CA LEU A 108 2.45 -7.67 11.84
C LEU A 108 1.29 -7.78 10.84
N PRO A 109 0.12 -8.34 11.24
CA PRO A 109 -1.01 -8.48 10.34
C PRO A 109 -1.65 -7.12 10.03
N ASN A 110 -1.96 -6.89 8.75
CA ASN A 110 -2.76 -5.74 8.35
C ASN A 110 -4.15 -5.78 8.98
N ARG A 111 -4.68 -4.61 9.33
CA ARG A 111 -6.00 -4.45 9.93
C ARG A 111 -7.03 -3.99 8.88
N LEU A 112 -8.29 -4.37 9.11
CA LEU A 112 -9.43 -3.83 8.38
C LEU A 112 -9.89 -2.53 9.04
N ARG A 113 -10.60 -1.71 8.27
CA ARG A 113 -11.35 -0.59 8.84
C ARG A 113 -12.39 -1.12 9.84
N SER A 114 -12.63 -0.38 10.91
CA SER A 114 -13.71 -0.68 11.86
C SER A 114 -15.03 -0.97 11.15
N GLY A 115 -15.72 -2.03 11.59
CA GLY A 115 -17.00 -2.48 11.04
C GLY A 115 -16.90 -3.24 9.70
N VAL A 116 -15.69 -3.48 9.17
CA VAL A 116 -15.48 -4.29 7.96
C VAL A 116 -14.97 -5.67 8.37
N ASN A 117 -15.61 -6.71 7.83
CA ASN A 117 -15.11 -8.08 7.83
C ASN A 117 -14.84 -8.53 6.38
N LEU A 118 -14.06 -9.59 6.21
CA LEU A 118 -13.84 -10.23 4.90
C LEU A 118 -14.73 -11.47 4.70
N TRP A 119 -15.63 -11.75 5.66
CA TRP A 119 -16.48 -12.95 5.73
C TRP A 119 -17.83 -12.61 6.35
#